data_AF-A0A9Y2JWL6-F1
#
_entry.id   AF-A0A9Y2JWL6-F1
#
_cell.length_a   1.000
_cell.length_b   1.000
_cell.length_c   1.000
_cell.angle_alpha   90.00
_cell.angle_beta   90.00
_cell.angle_gamma   90.00
#
_symmetry.space_group_name_H-M   'P 1'
#
loop_
_entity.id
_entity.type
_entity.pdbx_description
1 polymer ?
#
loop_
_entity_poly.entity_id
_entity_poly.type
_entity_poly.pdbx_seq_one_letter_code
_entity_poly.pdbx_strand_id
1 'polypeptide(L)' 'MRTWITDTTRDLLDNPPPGGPLTLDEIAACAGITRHHLRAYYCSVEAILADHAYIPAHPTQVGRC' A
#
# COMPACT_ATOMS: atom_id res chain seq x y z
N MET A 1 -2.11 -6.11 -9.30
CA MET A 1 -1.72 -4.69 -9.31
C MET A 1 -2.25 -3.94 -8.08
N ARG A 2 -3.56 -3.96 -7.79
CA ARG A 2 -4.09 -3.45 -6.51
C ARG A 2 -3.40 -4.07 -5.28
N THR A 3 -3.27 -5.41 -5.26
CA THR A 3 -2.53 -6.14 -4.21
C THR A 3 -1.08 -5.68 -4.01
N TRP A 4 -0.38 -5.32 -5.09
CA TRP A 4 0.99 -4.78 -5.02
C TRP A 4 1.01 -3.39 -4.36
N ILE A 5 0.10 -2.50 -4.76
CA ILE A 5 -0.03 -1.16 -4.16
C ILE A 5 -0.35 -1.28 -2.66
N THR A 6 -1.26 -2.18 -2.29
CA THR A 6 -1.61 -2.43 -0.89
C THR A 6 -0.43 -2.97 -0.07
N ASP A 7 0.35 -3.90 -0.64
CA ASP A 7 1.54 -4.47 0.01
C ASP A 7 2.65 -3.42 0.19
N THR A 8 2.93 -2.60 -0.84
CA THR A 8 3.86 -1.47 -0.72
C THR A 8 3.39 -0.44 0.31
N THR A 9 2.09 -0.17 0.38
CA THR A 9 1.52 0.73 1.39
C THR A 9 1.71 0.17 2.80
N ARG A 10 1.62 -1.14 2.97
CA ARG A 10 1.90 -1.81 4.25
C ARG A 10 3.37 -1.68 4.65
N ASP A 11 4.29 -1.90 3.72
CA ASP A 11 5.73 -1.73 3.96
C ASP A 11 6.05 -0.29 4.40
N LEU A 12 5.45 0.70 3.73
CA LEU A 12 5.58 2.11 4.11
C LEU A 12 4.87 2.48 5.42
N LEU A 13 3.86 1.73 5.85
CA LEU A 13 3.23 1.91 7.18
C LEU A 13 4.09 1.33 8.29
N ASP A 14 4.75 0.20 8.04
CA ASP A 14 5.67 -0.45 8.98
C ASP A 14 6.97 0.37 9.11
N ASN A 15 7.45 0.91 7.99
CA ASN A 15 8.62 1.78 7.92
C ASN A 15 8.27 3.16 7.32
N PRO A 16 7.72 4.07 8.13
CA PRO A 16 7.29 5.37 7.65
C PRO A 16 8.47 6.22 7.15
N PRO A 17 8.31 6.93 6.02
CA PRO A 17 9.37 7.78 5.49
C PRO A 17 9.72 8.90 6.49
N PRO A 18 11.01 9.28 6.61
CA PRO A 18 11.46 10.34 7.50
C PRO A 18 11.07 11.70 6.92
N GLY A 19 9.80 12.08 7.05
CA GLY A 19 9.31 13.31 6.41
C GLY A 19 7.86 13.70 6.68
N GLY A 20 7.04 12.84 7.29
CA GLY A 20 5.66 13.19 7.67
C GLY A 20 4.63 12.13 7.29
N PRO A 21 3.34 12.49 7.18
CA PRO A 21 2.27 11.53 6.93
C PRO A 21 2.38 10.91 5.54
N LEU A 22 2.10 9.61 5.45
CA LEU A 22 2.11 8.83 4.21
C LEU A 22 1.22 9.47 3.15
N THR A 23 1.76 9.74 1.95
CA THR A 23 1.01 10.34 0.84
C THR A 23 0.92 9.40 -0.36
N LEU A 24 -0.04 9.66 -1.25
CA LEU A 24 -0.16 8.92 -2.52
C LEU A 24 1.09 9.03 -3.39
N ASP A 25 1.86 10.10 -3.25
CA ASP A 25 3.08 10.32 -4.01
C ASP A 25 4.19 9.38 -3.54
N GLU A 26 4.37 9.27 -2.22
CA GLU A 26 5.30 8.33 -1.60
C GLU A 26 4.96 6.87 -1.95
N ILE A 27 3.68 6.51 -1.88
CA ILE A 27 3.23 5.16 -2.26
C ILE A 27 3.49 4.91 -3.75
N ALA A 28 3.23 5.88 -4.62
CA ALA A 28 3.47 5.74 -6.05
C ALA A 28 4.97 5.61 -6.35
N ALA A 29 5.81 6.44 -5.72
CA ALA A 29 7.26 6.40 -5.85
C ALA A 29 7.83 5.05 -5.40
N CYS A 30 7.39 4.54 -4.25
CA CYS A 30 7.81 3.25 -3.72
C CYS A 30 7.30 2.07 -4.58
N ALA A 31 6.07 2.17 -5.09
CA ALA A 31 5.50 1.15 -5.97
C ALA A 31 6.06 1.20 -7.41
N GLY A 32 6.91 2.19 -7.72
CA GLY A 32 7.48 2.38 -9.05
C GLY A 32 6.47 2.81 -10.12
N ILE A 33 5.38 3.45 -9.72
CA ILE A 33 4.32 3.92 -10.63
C ILE A 33 4.10 5.43 -10.49
N THR A 34 3.42 6.02 -11.48
CA THR A 34 3.05 7.43 -11.37
C THR A 34 1.85 7.61 -10.47
N ARG A 35 1.78 8.76 -9.78
CA ARG A 35 0.60 9.14 -9.00
C ARG A 35 -0.70 9.12 -9.83
N HIS A 36 -0.62 9.48 -11.10
CA HIS A 36 -1.77 9.42 -12.01
C HIS A 36 -2.27 7.98 -12.19
N HIS A 37 -1.35 7.03 -12.37
CA HIS A 37 -1.68 5.62 -12.49
C HIS A 37 -2.25 5.06 -11.19
N LEU A 38 -1.70 5.45 -10.04
CA LEU A 38 -2.22 5.08 -8.73
C LEU A 38 -3.65 5.64 -8.50
N ARG A 39 -3.91 6.87 -8.96
CA ARG A 39 -5.23 7.52 -8.90
C ARG A 39 -6.33 6.82 -9.71
N ALA A 40 -5.95 6.01 -10.71
CA ALA A 40 -6.91 5.19 -11.45
C ALA A 40 -7.49 4.05 -10.59
N TYR A 41 -6.78 3.67 -9.51
CA TYR A 41 -7.20 2.60 -8.60
C TYR A 41 -7.69 3.14 -7.25
N TYR A 42 -7.02 4.17 -6.70
CA TYR A 42 -7.32 4.71 -5.38
C TYR A 42 -7.32 6.24 -5.39
N CYS A 43 -8.44 6.82 -4.94
CA CYS A 43 -8.60 8.28 -4.89
C CYS A 43 -7.83 8.94 -3.74
N SER A 44 -7.58 8.19 -2.65
CA SER A 44 -7.00 8.68 -1.39
C SER A 44 -6.22 7.56 -0.68
N VAL A 45 -5.30 7.94 0.21
CA VAL A 45 -4.56 6.97 1.04
C VAL A 45 -5.52 6.16 1.91
N GLU A 46 -6.54 6.80 2.46
CA GLU A 46 -7.60 6.12 3.23
C GLU A 46 -8.33 5.04 2.42
N ALA A 47 -8.51 5.21 1.11
CA ALA A 47 -9.13 4.19 0.28
C ALA A 47 -8.22 2.95 0.14
N ILE A 48 -6.90 3.16 0.12
CA ILE A 48 -5.91 2.07 0.13
C ILE A 48 -5.92 1.38 1.49
N LEU A 49 -5.99 2.15 2.58
CA LEU A 49 -6.06 1.61 3.95
C LEU A 49 -7.36 0.84 4.20
N ALA A 50 -8.49 1.32 3.70
CA ALA A 50 -9.77 0.65 3.81
C ALA A 50 -9.79 -0.65 2.99
N ASP A 51 -9.21 -0.63 1.78
CA ASP A 51 -9.01 -1.83 0.96
C ASP A 51 -8.05 -2.83 1.63
N HIS A 52 -6.99 -2.31 2.29
CA HIS A 52 -6.09 -3.12 3.10
C HIS A 52 -6.80 -3.76 4.29
N ALA A 53 -7.58 -3.00 5.05
CA ALA A 53 -8.34 -3.51 6.19
C ALA A 53 -9.44 -4.49 5.77
N TYR A 54 -9.97 -4.33 4.55
CA TYR A 54 -10.95 -5.23 3.96
C TYR A 54 -10.32 -6.55 3.47
N ILE A 55 -9.05 -6.53 3.05
CA ILE A 55 -8.29 -7.77 2.86
C ILE A 55 -7.95 -8.25 4.27
N PRO A 56 -8.63 -9.29 4.82
CA PRO A 56 -8.24 -9.82 6.10
C PRO A 56 -6.77 -10.16 5.99
N ALA A 57 -5.96 -9.61 6.90
CA ALA A 57 -4.59 -10.01 7.12
C ALA A 57 -4.61 -11.54 7.24
N HIS A 58 -4.40 -12.25 6.13
CA HIS A 58 -4.31 -13.70 6.16
C HIS A 58 -2.98 -13.97 6.85
N PRO A 59 -2.97 -14.48 8.08
CA PRO A 59 -1.75 -15.01 8.65
C PRO A 59 -1.65 -16.41 8.06
N THR A 60 -1.08 -16.56 6.87
CA THR A 60 -0.65 -17.89 6.43
C THR A 60 0.82 -17.84 6.04
N GLN A 61 1.63 -17.41 7.02
CA GLN A 61 2.92 -18.03 7.23
C GLN A 61 2.70 -19.35 7.95
N VAL A 62 2.35 -20.43 7.24
CA VAL A 62 2.58 -21.81 7.72
C VAL A 62 2.83 -22.69 6.49
N GLY A 63 4.01 -23.30 6.43
CA GLY A 63 4.25 -24.50 5.61
C GLY A 63 5.28 -24.37 4.49
N ARG A 64 6.55 -24.11 4.83
CA ARG A 64 7.65 -24.76 4.09
C ARG A 64 7.61 -26.25 4.51
N CYS A 65 7.33 -27.14 3.56
CA CYS A 65 7.71 -28.55 3.58
C CYS A 65 8.04 -28.95 2.13
#